data_AF-A0AAD9QRG8-F1
#
_entry.id   AF-A0AAD9QRG8-F1
#
_cell.length_a   1.000
_cell.length_b   1.000
_cell.length_c   1.000
_cell.angle_alpha   90.00
_cell.angle_beta   90.00
_cell.angle_gamma   90.00
#
_symmetry.space_group_name_H-M   'P 1'
#
loop_
_entity.id
_entity.type
_entity.pdbx_description
1 polymer ?
#
loop_
_entity_poly.entity_id
_entity_poly.type
_entity_poly.pdbx_seq_one_letter_code
_entity_poly.pdbx_strand_id
1 'polypeptide(L)'
;MIQHRRQTTPPGTKCPTLCDKCAVFRAKILSGPRQEVIKQDREQISFYDPNDVYMVKIDKIFKGEANVTELPGIKFLGLRRESIAMDFHTPGQWWEMCLPSLKALKHGREYLLSGSIQKSTLRSSFCDMRYSWSSVTYEERRALNREHKNASVTLR
;
A
#
# COMPACT_ATOMS: atom_id res chain seq x y z
N MET A 1 -8.36 -29.02 -30.12
CA MET A 1 -8.55 -28.59 -28.71
C MET A 1 -7.21 -28.16 -28.16
N ILE A 2 -6.89 -26.87 -28.20
CA ILE A 2 -5.65 -26.33 -27.63
C ILE A 2 -6.04 -25.71 -26.28
N GLN A 3 -5.67 -26.38 -25.19
CA GLN A 3 -5.81 -25.82 -23.85
C GLN A 3 -4.86 -24.63 -23.73
N HIS A 4 -5.43 -23.42 -23.74
CA HIS A 4 -4.72 -22.21 -23.35
C HIS A 4 -4.32 -22.34 -21.87
N ARG A 5 -3.06 -22.71 -21.64
CA ARG A 5 -2.37 -22.61 -20.36
C ARG A 5 -2.36 -21.12 -20.00
N ARG A 6 -3.34 -20.66 -19.21
CA ARG A 6 -3.28 -19.34 -18.58
C ARG A 6 -2.05 -19.35 -17.68
N GLN A 7 -0.98 -18.70 -18.12
CA GLN A 7 0.13 -18.33 -17.27
C GLN A 7 -0.42 -17.38 -16.20
N THR A 8 -0.79 -17.93 -15.05
CA THR A 8 -1.01 -17.13 -13.84
C THR A 8 0.34 -16.62 -13.41
N THR A 9 0.63 -15.38 -13.79
CA THR A 9 1.72 -14.61 -13.18
C THR A 9 1.47 -14.58 -11.66
N PRO A 10 2.49 -14.88 -10.83
CA PRO A 10 2.32 -14.76 -9.38
C PRO A 10 1.93 -13.32 -9.03
N PRO A 11 1.08 -13.09 -8.01
CA PRO A 11 0.79 -11.75 -7.49
C PRO A 11 2.08 -11.18 -6.89
N GLY A 12 2.84 -10.47 -7.72
CA GLY A 12 4.18 -9.98 -7.39
C GLY A 12 4.91 -9.29 -8.54
N THR A 13 4.52 -9.52 -9.80
CA THR A 13 5.23 -8.95 -10.97
C THR A 13 4.71 -7.61 -11.50
N LYS A 14 3.84 -6.90 -10.76
CA LYS A 14 3.40 -5.54 -11.13
C LYS A 14 3.57 -4.50 -10.01
N CYS A 15 4.62 -4.62 -9.22
CA CYS A 15 5.19 -3.40 -8.64
C CYS A 15 6.21 -2.91 -9.68
N PRO A 16 6.10 -1.69 -10.24
CA PRO A 16 7.10 -1.22 -11.19
C PRO A 16 8.45 -1.25 -10.46
N THR A 17 9.34 -2.09 -10.97
CA THR A 17 10.75 -2.21 -10.56
C THR A 17 11.52 -0.89 -10.71
N LEU A 18 10.88 0.16 -11.23
CA LEU A 18 11.40 1.50 -11.49
C LEU A 18 10.93 2.59 -10.51
N CYS A 19 10.26 2.25 -9.40
CA CYS A 19 9.82 3.24 -8.43
C CYS A 19 10.69 3.28 -7.16
N ASP A 20 11.57 4.28 -7.08
CA ASP A 20 12.48 4.51 -5.95
C ASP A 20 11.75 4.89 -4.66
N LYS A 21 10.60 5.57 -4.79
CA LYS A 21 9.77 6.04 -3.67
C LYS A 21 8.52 5.17 -3.47
N CYS A 22 8.59 3.89 -3.80
CA CYS A 22 7.50 2.95 -3.58
C CYS A 22 7.71 2.11 -2.32
N ALA A 23 6.61 1.76 -1.68
CA ALA A 23 6.58 0.91 -0.50
C ALA A 23 5.64 -0.27 -0.71
N VAL A 24 6.04 -1.44 -0.19
CA VAL A 24 5.20 -2.64 -0.09
C VAL A 24 5.21 -3.07 1.36
N PHE A 25 4.04 -3.22 1.96
CA PHE A 25 3.95 -3.42 3.40
C PHE A 25 2.68 -4.18 3.78
N ARG A 26 2.75 -4.85 4.94
CA ARG A 26 1.58 -5.43 5.60
C ARG A 26 1.06 -4.41 6.61
N ALA A 27 -0.25 -4.19 6.60
CA ALA A 27 -0.88 -3.28 7.54
C ALA A 27 -2.28 -3.72 7.96
N LYS A 28 -2.64 -3.33 9.19
CA LYS A 28 -4.00 -3.41 9.71
C LYS A 28 -4.68 -2.05 9.63
N ILE A 29 -5.93 -2.01 9.16
CA ILE A 29 -6.72 -0.77 9.13
C ILE A 29 -7.19 -0.44 10.55
N LEU A 30 -6.77 0.70 11.08
CA LEU A 30 -7.16 1.18 12.41
C LEU A 30 -8.41 2.06 12.37
N SER A 31 -8.58 2.90 11.34
CA SER A 31 -9.78 3.73 11.15
C SER A 31 -9.89 4.23 9.70
N GLY A 32 -11.01 4.87 9.38
CA GLY A 32 -11.33 5.40 8.06
C GLY A 32 -12.37 4.56 7.29
N PRO A 33 -12.71 4.96 6.05
CA PRO A 33 -12.16 6.13 5.36
C PRO A 33 -12.66 7.44 5.99
N ARG A 34 -11.78 8.43 6.09
CA ARG A 34 -12.17 9.84 6.21
C ARG A 34 -11.87 10.51 4.88
N GLN A 35 -12.80 11.30 4.36
CA GLN A 35 -12.59 12.00 3.10
C GLN A 35 -11.75 13.26 3.33
N GLU A 36 -10.69 13.40 2.56
CA GLU A 36 -9.90 14.64 2.52
C GLU A 36 -9.88 15.22 1.11
N VAL A 37 -10.17 16.51 1.02
CA VAL A 37 -9.91 17.31 -0.17
C VAL A 37 -8.48 17.81 -0.07
N ILE A 38 -7.56 17.19 -0.82
CA ILE A 38 -6.19 17.70 -0.93
C ILE A 38 -6.25 18.97 -1.79
N LYS A 39 -6.19 20.14 -1.15
CA LYS A 39 -6.04 21.41 -1.86
C LYS A 39 -4.68 21.40 -2.56
N GLN A 40 -4.67 21.34 -3.88
CA GLN A 40 -3.44 21.62 -4.62
C GLN A 40 -3.31 23.14 -4.75
N ASP A 41 -2.20 23.68 -4.27
CA ASP A 41 -1.76 25.04 -4.61
C ASP A 41 -1.44 25.10 -6.10
N ARG A 42 -2.47 25.33 -6.91
CA ARG A 42 -2.45 26.10 -8.18
C ARG A 42 -3.77 25.90 -8.90
N GLU A 43 -4.31 27.01 -9.36
CA GLU A 43 -5.43 27.14 -10.27
C GLU A 43 -5.25 26.23 -11.48
N GLN A 44 -5.86 25.05 -11.42
CA GLN A 44 -6.31 24.29 -12.57
C GLN A 44 -7.41 23.38 -12.05
N ILE A 45 -8.59 23.48 -12.67
CA ILE A 45 -9.78 22.69 -12.33
C ILE A 45 -9.43 21.21 -12.54
N SER A 46 -8.96 20.56 -11.48
CA SER A 46 -8.81 19.11 -11.39
C SER A 46 -10.14 18.59 -10.90
N PHE A 47 -10.76 17.67 -11.64
CA PHE A 47 -11.94 16.93 -11.20
C PHE A 47 -11.75 16.48 -9.74
N TYR A 48 -12.71 16.88 -8.90
CA TYR A 48 -12.69 16.78 -7.45
C TYR A 48 -12.75 15.32 -7.02
N ASP A 49 -11.60 14.67 -6.90
CA ASP A 49 -11.53 13.35 -6.26
C ASP A 49 -11.14 13.49 -4.80
N PRO A 50 -12.08 13.35 -3.85
CA PRO A 50 -11.71 13.20 -2.45
C PRO A 50 -10.79 11.98 -2.34
N ASN A 51 -9.70 12.11 -1.58
CA ASN A 51 -8.94 10.94 -1.19
C ASN A 51 -9.59 10.33 0.05
N ASP A 52 -9.77 9.01 0.01
CA ASP A 52 -10.10 8.25 1.20
C ASP A 52 -8.81 8.03 1.99
N VAL A 53 -8.79 8.57 3.20
CA VAL A 53 -7.65 8.46 4.11
C VAL A 53 -7.97 7.45 5.19
N TYR A 54 -7.07 6.49 5.35
CA TYR A 54 -7.14 5.45 6.36
C TYR A 54 -5.99 5.62 7.34
N MET A 55 -6.27 5.50 8.64
CA MET A 55 -5.19 5.30 9.60
C MET A 55 -4.82 3.81 9.59
N VAL A 56 -3.56 3.51 9.32
CA VAL A 56 -3.06 2.13 9.20
C VAL A 56 -1.98 1.85 10.24
N LYS A 57 -1.97 0.65 10.79
CA LYS A 57 -0.85 0.09 11.56
C LYS A 57 -0.03 -0.78 10.62
N ILE A 58 1.15 -0.32 10.24
CA ILE A 58 2.12 -1.10 9.48
C ILE A 58 2.98 -1.90 10.46
N ASP A 59 2.95 -3.21 10.32
CA ASP A 59 3.71 -4.13 11.19
C ASP A 59 4.84 -4.85 10.44
N LYS A 60 4.90 -4.73 9.11
CA LYS A 60 6.01 -5.19 8.30
C LYS A 60 6.13 -4.41 7.01
N ILE A 61 7.34 -3.94 6.69
CA ILE A 61 7.65 -3.28 5.41
C ILE A 61 8.55 -4.23 4.62
N PHE A 62 8.08 -4.69 3.46
CA PHE A 62 8.83 -5.59 2.59
C PHE A 62 9.75 -4.84 1.62
N LYS A 63 9.36 -3.62 1.23
CA LYS A 63 10.12 -2.71 0.36
C LYS A 63 9.89 -1.27 0.78
N GLY A 64 10.94 -0.44 0.67
CA GLY A 64 10.86 1.01 0.89
C GLY A 64 10.86 1.43 2.36
N GLU A 65 11.52 0.64 3.22
CA GLU A 65 11.57 0.89 4.67
C GLU A 65 12.07 2.29 5.01
N ALA A 66 13.25 2.69 4.52
CA ALA A 66 13.80 4.02 4.74
C ALA A 66 12.83 5.14 4.31
N ASN A 67 12.19 4.97 3.15
CA ASN A 67 11.25 5.97 2.66
C ASN A 67 10.02 6.13 3.59
N VAL A 68 9.53 5.04 4.19
CA VAL A 68 8.32 5.05 5.04
C VAL A 68 8.64 5.53 6.45
N THR A 69 9.78 5.10 7.03
CA THR A 69 10.16 5.46 8.41
C THR A 69 10.64 6.90 8.56
N GLU A 70 10.93 7.58 7.45
CA GLU A 70 11.27 9.01 7.42
C GLU A 70 10.07 9.92 7.15
N LEU A 71 8.88 9.36 6.93
CA LEU A 71 7.69 10.17 6.67
C LEU A 71 7.28 10.99 7.90
N PRO A 72 6.86 12.26 7.70
CA PRO A 72 6.30 13.05 8.78
C PRO A 72 4.99 12.43 9.27
N GLY A 73 4.71 12.59 10.57
CA GLY A 73 3.43 12.15 11.16
C GLY A 73 3.36 10.66 11.51
N ILE A 74 4.42 9.86 11.28
CA ILE A 74 4.45 8.49 11.76
C ILE A 74 4.46 8.45 13.30
N LYS A 75 3.74 7.49 13.86
CA LYS A 75 3.76 7.19 15.29
C LYS A 75 4.29 5.78 15.48
N PHE A 76 5.43 5.64 16.14
CA PHE A 76 5.93 4.32 16.52
C PHE A 76 5.02 3.75 17.62
N LEU A 77 4.61 2.49 17.43
CA LEU A 77 3.78 1.73 18.35
C LEU A 77 4.59 0.58 18.95
N GLY A 78 4.42 0.40 20.26
CA GLY A 78 5.12 -0.61 21.05
C GLY A 78 6.47 -0.13 21.58
N LEU A 79 6.93 -0.74 22.67
CA LEU A 79 8.17 -0.35 23.37
C LEU A 79 9.43 -0.47 22.49
N ARG A 80 9.43 -1.42 21.55
CA ARG A 80 10.54 -1.70 20.64
C ARG A 80 10.35 -1.10 19.25
N ARG A 81 9.36 -0.21 19.05
CA ARG A 81 9.06 0.42 17.75
C ARG A 81 8.79 -0.61 16.63
N GLU A 82 8.17 -1.74 16.99
CA GLU A 82 7.93 -2.88 16.09
C GLU A 82 6.89 -2.59 15.00
N SER A 83 6.11 -1.52 15.18
CA SER A 83 5.09 -1.12 14.22
C SER A 83 4.96 0.39 14.18
N ILE A 84 4.42 0.90 13.07
CA ILE A 84 4.15 2.33 12.88
C ILE A 84 2.67 2.52 12.58
N ALA A 85 2.09 3.61 13.10
CA ALA A 85 0.80 4.11 12.70
C ALA A 85 0.97 5.36 11.86
N MET A 86 0.27 5.42 10.73
CA MET A 86 0.29 6.58 9.84
C MET A 86 -0.95 6.64 8.95
N ASP A 87 -1.11 7.78 8.26
CA ASP A 87 -2.15 7.96 7.27
C ASP A 87 -1.76 7.33 5.92
N PHE A 88 -2.74 6.66 5.31
CA PHE A 88 -2.63 6.02 4.01
C PHE A 88 -3.73 6.56 3.09
N HIS A 89 -3.32 7.26 2.04
CA HIS A 89 -4.24 7.91 1.11
C HIS A 89 -4.56 6.97 -0.05
N THR A 90 -5.83 6.87 -0.39
CA THR A 90 -6.32 6.09 -1.54
C THR A 90 -7.25 6.97 -2.38
N PRO A 91 -7.46 6.68 -3.67
CA PRO A 91 -8.46 7.38 -4.46
C PRO A 91 -9.86 7.09 -3.89
N GLY A 92 -10.71 8.11 -3.73
CA GLY A 92 -12.01 7.96 -3.04
C GLY A 92 -13.04 7.12 -3.80
N GLN A 93 -13.89 6.38 -3.09
CA GLN A 93 -14.72 5.25 -3.56
C GLN A 93 -15.70 5.43 -4.74
N TRP A 94 -15.83 6.58 -5.39
CA TRP A 94 -16.81 6.79 -6.47
C TRP A 94 -16.55 5.91 -7.72
N TRP A 95 -15.35 5.35 -7.85
CA TRP A 95 -14.94 4.44 -8.94
C TRP A 95 -15.18 2.95 -8.64
N GLU A 96 -15.75 2.57 -7.49
CA GLU A 96 -16.10 1.17 -7.20
C GLU A 96 -17.03 0.55 -8.28
N MET A 97 -17.77 1.40 -9.02
CA MET A 97 -18.54 1.02 -10.20
C MET A 97 -17.68 0.62 -11.42
N CYS A 98 -16.46 1.13 -11.53
CA CYS A 98 -15.58 0.92 -12.69
C CYS A 98 -14.58 -0.24 -12.48
N LEU A 99 -14.18 -0.51 -11.24
CA LEU A 99 -13.21 -1.57 -10.89
C LEU A 99 -13.63 -2.32 -9.61
N PRO A 100 -14.55 -3.30 -9.70
CA PRO A 100 -15.08 -4.03 -8.54
C PRO A 100 -14.04 -4.80 -7.71
N SER A 101 -12.84 -5.00 -8.27
CA SER A 101 -11.72 -5.68 -7.60
C SER A 101 -11.07 -4.84 -6.52
N LEU A 102 -11.20 -3.51 -6.59
CA LEU A 102 -10.64 -2.58 -5.64
C LEU A 102 -11.68 -2.33 -4.53
N LYS A 103 -11.82 -3.30 -3.63
CA LYS A 103 -12.75 -3.20 -2.49
C LYS A 103 -12.27 -2.16 -1.48
N ALA A 104 -13.19 -1.41 -0.89
CA ALA A 104 -12.93 -0.59 0.29
C ALA A 104 -12.16 -1.37 1.37
N LEU A 105 -11.17 -0.70 1.96
CA LEU A 105 -10.39 -1.24 3.06
C LEU A 105 -11.26 -1.24 4.32
N LYS A 106 -11.34 -2.38 5.01
CA LYS A 106 -12.24 -2.58 6.16
C LYS A 106 -11.49 -2.44 7.47
N HIS A 107 -12.08 -1.70 8.40
CA HIS A 107 -11.58 -1.57 9.78
C HIS A 107 -11.27 -2.94 10.40
N GLY A 108 -10.13 -3.02 11.10
CA GLY A 108 -9.70 -4.22 11.82
C GLY A 108 -9.15 -5.34 10.94
N ARG A 109 -9.21 -5.22 9.60
CA ARG A 109 -8.66 -6.21 8.67
C ARG A 109 -7.22 -5.90 8.31
N GLU A 110 -6.48 -6.96 8.01
CA GLU A 110 -5.09 -6.90 7.58
C GLU A 110 -4.97 -7.06 6.06
N TYR A 111 -4.07 -6.30 5.46
CA TYR A 111 -3.85 -6.25 4.03
C TYR A 111 -2.37 -6.25 3.69
N LEU A 112 -2.04 -6.83 2.55
CA LEU A 112 -0.82 -6.51 1.81
C LEU A 112 -1.14 -5.31 0.90
N LEU A 113 -0.46 -4.20 1.15
CA LEU A 113 -0.67 -2.93 0.47
C LEU A 113 0.61 -2.49 -0.26
N SER A 114 0.43 -1.79 -1.38
CA SER A 114 1.48 -0.98 -1.99
C SER A 114 1.04 0.46 -2.20
N GLY A 115 2.04 1.32 -2.29
CA GLY A 115 1.85 2.72 -2.65
C GLY A 115 3.17 3.40 -2.97
N SER A 116 3.06 4.67 -3.31
CA SER A 116 4.19 5.57 -3.55
C SER A 116 4.16 6.74 -2.57
N ILE A 117 5.31 7.32 -2.32
CA ILE A 117 5.47 8.49 -1.48
C ILE A 117 5.51 9.73 -2.36
N GLN A 118 4.50 10.59 -2.20
CA GLN A 118 4.36 11.84 -2.94
C GLN A 118 4.08 12.98 -1.98
N LYS A 119 4.84 14.07 -2.06
CA LYS A 119 4.71 15.24 -1.18
C LYS A 119 4.61 14.84 0.32
N SER A 120 5.46 13.91 0.74
CA SER A 120 5.51 13.38 2.11
C SER A 120 4.26 12.63 2.59
N THR A 121 3.42 12.16 1.67
CA THR A 121 2.27 11.30 1.98
C THR A 121 2.44 9.93 1.34
N LEU A 122 2.05 8.89 2.06
CA LEU A 122 1.99 7.53 1.52
C LEU A 122 0.64 7.34 0.83
N ARG A 123 0.67 7.20 -0.49
CA ARG A 123 -0.52 7.16 -1.34
C ARG A 123 -0.53 5.94 -2.24
N SER A 124 -1.67 5.28 -2.28
CA SER A 124 -2.00 4.24 -3.25
C SER A 124 -2.71 4.82 -4.46
N SER A 125 -2.42 4.26 -5.62
CA SER A 125 -3.13 4.43 -6.88
C SER A 125 -4.15 3.31 -7.10
N PHE A 126 -4.88 3.35 -8.21
CA PHE A 126 -5.78 2.27 -8.64
C PHE A 126 -5.05 0.97 -9.00
N CYS A 127 -3.79 1.07 -9.43
CA CYS A 127 -3.01 -0.06 -9.90
C CYS A 127 -2.22 -0.73 -8.77
N ASP A 128 -2.23 -0.14 -7.58
CA ASP A 128 -1.51 -0.64 -6.44
C ASP A 128 -2.16 -1.88 -5.82
N MET A 129 -1.33 -2.73 -5.25
CA MET A 129 -1.75 -3.96 -4.59
C MET A 129 -2.62 -3.65 -3.38
N ARG A 130 -3.78 -4.30 -3.31
CA ARG A 130 -4.70 -4.27 -2.16
C ARG A 130 -5.28 -5.65 -1.93
N TYR A 131 -4.50 -6.53 -1.33
CA TYR A 131 -4.92 -7.91 -1.07
C TYR A 131 -5.19 -8.11 0.41
N SER A 132 -6.29 -8.79 0.75
CA SER A 132 -6.49 -9.26 2.12
C SER A 132 -5.30 -10.13 2.51
N TRP A 133 -4.73 -9.92 3.69
CA TRP A 133 -3.61 -10.74 4.12
C TRP A 133 -3.97 -12.24 4.14
N SER A 134 -5.23 -12.54 4.48
CA SER A 134 -5.76 -13.91 4.47
C SER A 134 -5.79 -14.56 3.08
N SER A 135 -5.78 -13.79 1.99
CA SER A 135 -5.72 -14.32 0.62
C SER A 135 -4.31 -14.44 0.07
N VAL A 136 -3.30 -13.88 0.76
CA VAL A 136 -1.90 -14.02 0.36
C VAL A 136 -1.40 -15.41 0.74
N THR A 137 -0.99 -16.19 -0.25
CA THR A 137 -0.58 -17.59 -0.09
C THR A 137 0.73 -17.73 0.67
N TYR A 138 1.02 -18.94 1.17
CA TYR A 138 2.28 -19.22 1.84
C TYR A 138 3.50 -18.90 0.95
N GLU A 139 3.46 -19.29 -0.33
CA GLU A 139 4.59 -19.07 -1.25
C GLU A 139 4.78 -17.58 -1.58
N GLU A 140 3.70 -16.81 -1.72
CA GLU A 140 3.78 -15.34 -1.87
C GLU A 140 4.40 -14.69 -0.64
N ARG A 141 3.97 -15.08 0.57
CA ARG A 141 4.56 -14.59 1.82
C ARG A 141 6.05 -14.93 1.91
N ARG A 142 6.43 -16.14 1.47
CA ARG A 142 7.83 -16.58 1.44
C ARG A 142 8.66 -15.75 0.46
N ALA A 143 8.12 -15.44 -0.72
CA ALA A 143 8.77 -14.58 -1.72
C ALA A 143 8.99 -13.16 -1.17
N LEU A 144 7.94 -12.53 -0.62
CA LEU A 144 8.01 -11.20 0.00
C LEU A 144 9.07 -11.14 1.11
N ASN A 145 9.16 -12.18 1.94
CA ASN A 145 10.16 -12.27 3.01
C ASN A 145 11.59 -12.41 2.49
N ARG A 146 11.80 -13.10 1.35
CA ARG A 146 13.13 -13.21 0.72
C ARG A 146 13.57 -11.88 0.16
N GLU A 147 12.68 -11.17 -0.54
CA GLU A 147 12.96 -9.83 -1.07
C GLU A 147 13.34 -8.85 0.04
N HIS A 148 12.57 -8.83 1.13
CA HIS A 148 12.88 -8.02 2.30
C HIS A 148 14.28 -8.31 2.86
N LYS A 149 14.63 -9.59 3.05
CA LYS A 149 15.96 -9.98 3.55
C LYS A 149 17.08 -9.52 2.62
N ASN A 150 16.90 -9.69 1.30
CA ASN A 150 17.90 -9.28 0.33
C ASN A 150 18.10 -7.75 0.35
N ALA A 151 17.01 -6.98 0.45
CA ALA A 151 17.09 -5.52 0.56
C ALA A 151 17.81 -5.07 1.85
N SER A 152 17.56 -5.73 2.98
CA SER A 152 18.23 -5.42 4.26
C SER A 152 19.71 -5.80 4.28
N VAL A 153 20.15 -6.76 3.47
CA VAL A 153 21.57 -7.16 3.38
C VAL A 153 22.37 -6.16 2.55
N THR A 154 21.79 -5.59 1.49
CA THR A 154 22.47 -4.63 0.60
C THR A 154 22.68 -3.24 1.23
N LEU A 155 21.98 -2.92 2.33
CA LEU A 155 22.06 -1.63 3.02
C LEU A 155 23.02 -1.65 4.24
N ARG A 156 23.85 -2.69 4.39
CA ARG A 156 24.92 -2.77 5.40
C ARG A 156 26.28 -2.53 4.76
#